data_AF-A0A8C3W2Y9-F1
#
_entry.id   AF-A0A8C3W2Y9-F1
#
_cell.length_a   1.000
_cell.length_b   1.000
_cell.length_c   1.000
_cell.angle_alpha   90.00
_cell.angle_beta   90.00
_cell.angle_gamma   90.00
#
_symmetry.space_group_name_H-M   'P 1'
#
loop_
_entity.id
_entity.type
_entity.pdbx_description
1 polymer ?
#
loop_
_entity_poly.entity_id
_entity_poly.type
_entity_poly.pdbx_seq_one_letter_code
_entity_poly.pdbx_strand_id
1 'polypeptide(L)'
;MASLLKTAPVPVRTKLLHQIGLSLYNTSHGFHEEEVKKTLQQFPGGSIDLQKEENGIGILTLNNPSKMNAFSGVMMLQLLEKVIELENWTEGKGVIVHGANNTFSSGSDLNAVKALGTPETSFNKCCSGSRSGTGWRSRIYYSM
;
A
#
# COMPACT_ATOMS: atom_id res chain seq x y z
N MET A 1 60.72 18.44 19.31
CA MET A 1 60.58 17.84 17.97
C MET A 1 59.48 16.78 18.04
N ALA A 2 58.41 17.02 17.28
CA ALA A 2 57.34 16.10 16.84
C ALA A 2 56.52 15.28 17.86
N SER A 3 55.28 15.76 18.01
CA SER A 3 54.08 15.10 18.54
C SER A 3 53.75 13.80 17.79
N LEU A 4 53.33 12.75 18.53
CA LEU A 4 52.80 11.52 17.97
C LEU A 4 51.33 11.38 18.37
N LEU A 5 50.46 11.88 17.48
CA LEU A 5 49.01 11.77 17.55
C LEU A 5 48.60 10.29 17.52
N LYS A 6 47.97 9.79 18.59
CA LYS A 6 47.21 8.54 18.56
C LYS A 6 45.72 8.89 18.53
N THR A 7 45.13 8.65 17.36
CA THR A 7 43.72 8.87 17.02
C THR A 7 42.82 7.97 17.86
N ALA A 8 41.77 8.56 18.43
CA ALA A 8 40.72 7.89 19.19
C ALA A 8 39.98 6.83 18.33
N PRO A 9 39.43 5.76 18.96
CA PRO A 9 38.67 4.74 18.25
C PRO A 9 37.35 5.30 17.69
N VAL A 10 37.09 4.96 16.43
CA VAL A 10 35.89 5.33 15.67
C VAL A 10 34.65 4.72 16.37
N PRO A 11 33.59 5.49 16.67
CA PRO A 11 32.42 4.95 17.31
C PRO A 11 31.67 4.05 16.31
N VAL A 12 31.49 2.78 16.69
CA VAL A 12 30.62 1.82 16.02
C VAL A 12 29.23 2.45 15.93
N ARG A 13 28.79 2.73 14.70
CA ARG A 13 27.48 3.31 14.41
C ARG A 13 26.43 2.26 14.74
N THR A 14 25.96 2.25 15.98
CA THR A 14 24.81 1.47 16.42
C THR A 14 23.65 1.83 15.50
N LYS A 15 23.22 0.90 14.64
CA LYS A 15 21.99 1.05 13.88
C LYS A 15 20.88 1.15 14.91
N LEU A 16 20.44 2.38 15.15
CA LEU A 16 19.21 2.65 15.84
C LEU A 16 18.11 2.09 14.93
N LEU A 17 17.70 0.85 15.20
CA LEU A 17 16.45 0.31 14.68
C LEU A 17 15.36 1.17 15.30
N HIS A 18 15.12 2.33 14.67
CA HIS A 18 13.93 3.11 14.91
C HIS A 18 12.78 2.14 14.65
N GLN A 19 12.00 1.88 15.69
CA GLN A 19 10.76 1.14 15.60
C GLN A 19 9.84 1.85 14.60
N ILE A 20 9.93 1.48 13.33
CA ILE A 20 8.90 1.76 12.32
C ILE A 20 7.83 0.68 12.52
N GLY A 21 7.23 0.69 13.71
CA GLY A 21 6.22 -0.28 14.13
C GLY A 21 4.96 0.41 14.65
N LEU A 22 4.78 1.69 14.33
CA LEU A 22 3.50 2.36 14.53
C LEU A 22 2.68 2.11 13.27
N SER A 23 1.62 1.31 13.41
CA SER A 23 0.55 1.25 12.43
C SER A 23 0.16 2.66 12.01
N LEU A 24 0.34 2.98 10.72
CA LEU A 24 -0.08 4.27 10.15
C LEU A 24 -1.61 4.41 10.14
N TYR A 25 -2.35 3.33 10.38
CA TYR A 25 -3.79 3.36 10.54
C TYR A 25 -4.14 3.51 12.03
N ASN A 26 -4.52 4.73 12.40
CA ASN A 26 -5.02 5.00 13.74
C ASN A 26 -6.48 4.50 13.86
N THR A 27 -6.69 3.38 14.55
CA THR A 27 -8.03 2.80 14.83
C THR A 27 -8.90 3.68 15.73
N SER A 28 -8.40 4.83 16.23
CA SER A 28 -9.17 5.76 17.06
C SER A 28 -10.43 6.32 16.40
N HIS A 29 -10.55 6.25 15.08
CA HIS A 29 -11.79 6.52 14.37
C HIS A 29 -12.45 5.18 14.06
N GLY A 30 -13.35 4.74 14.95
CA GLY A 30 -14.04 3.45 14.87
C GLY A 30 -14.65 3.17 13.51
N PHE A 31 -13.93 2.42 12.69
CA PHE A 31 -14.47 1.75 11.51
C PHE A 31 -14.65 0.28 11.88
N HIS A 32 -15.83 -0.28 11.59
CA HIS A 32 -16.09 -1.69 11.80
C HIS A 32 -15.42 -2.48 10.68
N GLU A 33 -14.19 -2.94 10.91
CA GLU A 33 -13.37 -3.65 9.91
C GLU A 33 -14.13 -4.81 9.26
N GLU A 34 -14.84 -5.60 10.06
CA GLU A 34 -15.61 -6.75 9.57
C GLU A 34 -16.78 -6.34 8.66
N GLU A 35 -17.41 -5.21 8.93
CA GLU A 35 -18.46 -4.65 8.05
C GLU A 35 -17.87 -4.18 6.72
N VAL A 36 -16.71 -3.51 6.77
CA VAL A 36 -15.99 -3.06 5.57
C VAL A 36 -15.56 -4.26 4.74
N LYS A 37 -14.99 -5.30 5.35
CA LYS A 37 -14.61 -6.55 4.67
C LYS A 37 -15.81 -7.20 3.99
N LYS A 38 -16.92 -7.37 4.73
CA LYS A 38 -18.15 -7.95 4.20
C LYS A 38 -18.70 -7.14 3.01
N THR A 39 -18.59 -5.82 3.06
CA THR A 39 -19.01 -4.95 1.95
C THR A 39 -18.10 -5.10 0.74
N LEU A 40 -16.77 -5.10 0.94
CA LEU A 40 -15.79 -5.26 -0.14
C LEU A 40 -15.90 -6.62 -0.84
N GLN A 41 -16.21 -7.69 -0.11
CA GLN A 41 -16.45 -9.02 -0.67
C GLN A 41 -17.57 -9.06 -1.72
N GLN A 42 -18.51 -8.11 -1.69
CA GLN A 42 -19.61 -8.02 -2.66
C GLN A 42 -19.16 -7.55 -4.05
N PHE A 43 -17.92 -7.07 -4.20
CA PHE A 43 -17.37 -6.57 -5.47
C PHE A 43 -16.25 -7.48 -5.96
N PRO A 44 -16.58 -8.61 -6.61
CA PRO A 44 -15.58 -9.53 -7.16
C PRO A 44 -14.96 -8.98 -8.45
N GLY A 45 -13.84 -9.59 -8.84
CA GLY A 45 -13.16 -9.33 -10.10
C GLY A 45 -11.67 -9.17 -9.92
N GLY A 46 -10.89 -9.76 -10.83
CA GLY A 46 -9.44 -9.75 -10.78
C GLY A 46 -8.82 -10.47 -9.57
N SER A 47 -7.51 -10.36 -9.44
CA SER A 47 -6.73 -10.89 -8.31
C SER A 47 -5.50 -10.03 -7.99
N ILE A 48 -4.95 -10.23 -6.78
CA ILE A 48 -3.62 -9.74 -6.38
C ILE A 48 -2.69 -10.94 -6.15
N ASP A 49 -1.75 -11.11 -7.07
CA ASP A 49 -0.83 -12.24 -7.07
C ASP A 49 0.51 -11.78 -6.47
N LEU A 50 1.11 -12.58 -5.59
CA LEU A 50 2.41 -12.27 -4.97
C LEU A 50 3.34 -13.47 -5.18
N GLN A 51 4.51 -13.20 -5.76
CA GLN A 51 5.61 -14.15 -5.91
C GLN A 51 6.82 -13.62 -5.16
N LYS A 52 7.54 -14.50 -4.45
CA LYS A 52 8.76 -14.14 -3.71
C LYS A 52 9.93 -14.87 -4.37
N GLU A 53 10.86 -14.11 -4.94
CA GLU A 53 12.07 -14.66 -5.55
C GLU A 53 13.14 -14.94 -4.50
N GLU A 54 14.01 -15.91 -4.77
CA GLU A 54 15.13 -16.30 -3.87
C GLU A 54 16.14 -15.16 -3.63
N ASN A 55 16.22 -14.20 -4.56
CA ASN A 55 17.10 -13.02 -4.42
C ASN A 55 16.58 -12.01 -3.37
N GLY A 56 15.38 -12.22 -2.82
CA GLY A 56 14.71 -11.34 -1.85
C GLY A 56 13.80 -10.27 -2.49
N ILE A 57 13.47 -10.38 -3.78
CA ILE A 57 12.55 -9.47 -4.46
C ILE A 57 11.16 -10.11 -4.55
N GLY A 58 10.15 -9.38 -4.07
CA GLY A 58 8.74 -9.76 -4.22
C GLY A 58 8.15 -9.15 -5.49
N ILE A 59 7.45 -9.94 -6.30
CA ILE A 59 6.71 -9.47 -7.47
C ILE A 59 5.21 -9.51 -7.14
N LEU A 60 4.60 -8.33 -7.04
CA LEU A 60 3.17 -8.17 -6.76
C LEU A 60 2.45 -7.73 -8.04
N THR A 61 1.59 -8.59 -8.55
CA THR A 61 0.84 -8.38 -9.80
C THR A 61 -0.59 -7.95 -9.52
N LEU A 62 -0.99 -6.80 -10.08
CA LEU A 62 -2.38 -6.35 -10.13
C LEU A 62 -3.05 -6.97 -11.36
N ASN A 63 -3.92 -7.95 -11.17
CA ASN A 63 -4.43 -8.78 -12.26
C ASN A 63 -5.93 -8.56 -12.46
N ASN A 64 -6.29 -7.51 -13.19
CA ASN A 64 -7.67 -7.30 -13.67
C ASN A 64 -7.69 -6.64 -15.06
N PRO A 65 -7.13 -7.29 -16.11
CA PRO A 65 -6.90 -6.63 -17.40
C PRO A 65 -8.18 -6.14 -18.09
N SER A 66 -9.31 -6.81 -17.86
CA SER A 66 -10.62 -6.42 -18.42
C SER A 66 -11.10 -5.05 -17.94
N LYS A 67 -10.56 -4.57 -16.82
CA LYS A 67 -10.83 -3.24 -16.26
C LYS A 67 -9.55 -2.43 -16.07
N MET A 68 -8.54 -2.62 -16.93
CA MET A 68 -7.26 -1.90 -16.85
C MET A 68 -6.61 -1.99 -15.45
N ASN A 69 -6.70 -3.17 -14.82
CA ASN A 69 -6.21 -3.45 -13.48
C ASN A 69 -6.82 -2.57 -12.38
N ALA A 70 -8.09 -2.19 -12.53
CA ALA A 70 -8.85 -1.52 -11.46
C ALA A 70 -9.01 -2.41 -10.22
N PHE A 71 -8.93 -1.82 -9.04
CA PHE A 71 -9.12 -2.49 -7.76
C PHE A 71 -10.61 -2.74 -7.48
N SER A 72 -11.02 -4.00 -7.62
CA SER A 72 -12.28 -4.49 -7.07
C SER A 72 -12.23 -4.54 -5.53
N GLY A 73 -13.38 -4.74 -4.88
CA GLY A 73 -13.39 -4.87 -3.43
C GLY A 73 -12.64 -6.12 -2.96
N VAL A 74 -12.77 -7.24 -3.68
CA VAL A 74 -11.98 -8.46 -3.40
C VAL A 74 -10.49 -8.21 -3.56
N MET A 75 -10.05 -7.49 -4.60
CA MET A 75 -8.64 -7.16 -4.78
C MET A 75 -8.10 -6.28 -3.64
N MET A 76 -8.90 -5.37 -3.08
CA MET A 76 -8.48 -4.57 -1.92
C MET A 76 -8.21 -5.45 -0.69
N LEU A 77 -9.03 -6.48 -0.47
CA LEU A 77 -8.84 -7.44 0.61
C LEU A 77 -7.60 -8.30 0.39
N GLN A 78 -7.41 -8.81 -0.82
CA GLN A 78 -6.21 -9.59 -1.16
C GLN A 78 -4.93 -8.74 -1.03
N LEU A 79 -4.98 -7.47 -1.42
CA LEU A 79 -3.84 -6.57 -1.25
C LEU A 79 -3.49 -6.39 0.24
N LEU A 80 -4.49 -6.22 1.11
CA LEU A 80 -4.27 -6.17 2.56
C LEU A 80 -3.58 -7.46 3.06
N GLU A 81 -4.09 -8.62 2.66
CA GLU A 81 -3.50 -9.91 3.02
C GLU A 81 -2.04 -10.01 2.55
N LYS A 82 -1.74 -9.63 1.30
CA LYS A 82 -0.37 -9.66 0.76
C LYS A 82 0.55 -8.66 1.44
N VAL A 83 0.06 -7.49 1.84
CA VAL A 83 0.85 -6.51 2.59
C VAL A 83 1.20 -7.05 3.99
N ILE A 84 0.25 -7.67 4.69
CA ILE A 84 0.53 -8.35 5.98
C ILE A 84 1.53 -9.48 5.79
N GLU A 85 1.41 -10.25 4.70
CA GLU A 85 2.35 -11.32 4.35
C GLU A 85 3.77 -10.78 4.08
N LEU A 86 3.88 -9.60 3.47
CA LEU A 86 5.13 -8.91 3.17
C LEU A 86 5.74 -8.25 4.41
N GLU A 87 4.92 -7.72 5.32
CA GLU A 87 5.37 -7.14 6.60
C GLU A 87 6.09 -8.19 7.46
N ASN A 88 5.62 -9.43 7.41
CA ASN A 88 6.23 -10.56 8.10
C ASN A 88 7.34 -11.26 7.30
N TRP A 89 7.67 -10.79 6.09
CA TRP A 89 8.69 -11.41 5.24
C TRP A 89 10.10 -10.89 5.57
N THR A 90 10.79 -11.60 6.45
CA THR A 90 12.11 -11.22 6.98
C THR A 90 13.23 -11.17 5.95
N GLU A 91 13.15 -12.00 4.90
CA GLU A 91 14.17 -12.08 3.85
C GLU A 91 13.94 -11.10 2.69
N GLY A 92 12.84 -10.34 2.76
CA GLY A 92 12.48 -9.36 1.75
C GLY A 92 13.45 -8.18 1.70
N LYS A 93 13.91 -7.85 0.49
CA LYS A 93 14.76 -6.68 0.20
C LYS A 93 14.00 -5.59 -0.53
N GLY A 94 12.99 -5.95 -1.30
CA GLY A 94 12.16 -5.01 -2.05
C GLY A 94 10.97 -5.69 -2.70
N VAL A 95 10.00 -4.88 -3.14
CA VAL A 95 8.80 -5.34 -3.85
C VAL A 95 8.64 -4.54 -5.13
N ILE A 96 8.44 -5.23 -6.25
CA ILE A 96 8.05 -4.66 -7.53
C ILE A 96 6.55 -4.85 -7.67
N VAL A 97 5.82 -3.75 -7.80
CA VAL A 97 4.39 -3.76 -8.09
C VAL A 97 4.19 -3.46 -9.55
N HIS A 98 3.51 -4.34 -10.27
CA HIS A 98 3.16 -4.12 -11.67
C HIS A 98 1.75 -4.59 -11.99
N GLY A 99 1.18 -4.06 -13.07
CA GLY A 99 -0.10 -4.56 -13.58
C GLY A 99 0.12 -5.74 -14.53
N ALA A 100 -0.89 -6.60 -14.63
CA ALA A 100 -0.95 -7.61 -15.68
C ALA A 100 -1.17 -6.94 -17.06
N ASN A 101 -0.60 -7.54 -18.10
CA ASN A 101 -0.66 -7.06 -19.48
C ASN A 101 -0.06 -5.64 -19.64
N ASN A 102 -0.76 -4.74 -20.32
CA ASN A 102 -0.18 -3.49 -20.87
C ASN A 102 -0.42 -2.24 -20.01
N THR A 103 -1.07 -2.38 -18.86
CA THR A 103 -1.47 -1.25 -18.02
C THR A 103 -1.05 -1.48 -16.57
N PHE A 104 -0.65 -0.43 -15.86
CA PHE A 104 -0.41 -0.55 -14.43
C PHE A 104 -1.72 -0.72 -13.63
N SER A 105 -2.51 0.34 -13.48
CA SER A 105 -3.84 0.32 -12.87
C SER A 105 -4.62 1.59 -13.21
N SER A 106 -5.94 1.48 -13.38
CA SER A 106 -6.84 2.62 -13.52
C SER A 106 -7.45 3.12 -12.20
N GLY A 107 -6.97 2.64 -11.04
CA GLY A 107 -7.47 3.03 -9.72
C GLY A 107 -8.64 2.18 -9.23
N SER A 108 -9.59 2.76 -8.50
CA SER A 108 -10.72 2.01 -7.92
C SER A 108 -11.75 1.58 -8.97
N ASP A 109 -12.32 0.38 -8.80
CA ASP A 109 -13.42 -0.08 -9.63
C ASP A 109 -14.68 0.79 -9.41
N LEU A 110 -15.23 1.36 -10.48
CA LEU A 110 -16.40 2.25 -10.41
C LEU A 110 -17.62 1.56 -9.81
N ASN A 111 -17.76 0.24 -9.94
CA ASN A 111 -18.86 -0.50 -9.35
C ASN A 111 -18.72 -0.54 -7.82
N ALA A 112 -17.50 -0.71 -7.31
CA ALA A 112 -17.22 -0.63 -5.88
C ALA A 112 -17.42 0.80 -5.36
N VAL A 113 -16.90 1.81 -6.06
CA VAL A 113 -17.04 3.22 -5.67
C VAL A 113 -18.49 3.68 -5.60
N LYS A 114 -19.34 3.25 -6.55
CA LYS A 114 -20.77 3.61 -6.56
C LYS A 114 -21.51 3.07 -5.36
N ALA A 115 -21.22 1.83 -4.96
CA ALA A 115 -21.89 1.21 -3.82
C ALA A 115 -21.36 1.69 -2.46
N LEU A 116 -20.06 2.02 -2.39
CA LEU A 116 -19.41 2.56 -1.20
C LEU A 116 -19.59 4.09 -1.03
N GLY A 117 -20.17 4.75 -2.02
CA GLY A 117 -20.30 6.20 -2.10
C GLY A 117 -21.52 6.79 -1.37
N THR A 118 -22.34 5.97 -0.71
CA THR A 118 -23.53 6.45 0.02
C THR A 118 -23.13 7.16 1.32
N PRO A 119 -23.76 8.28 1.71
CA PRO A 119 -23.31 9.13 2.84
C PRO A 119 -23.16 8.38 4.18
N GLU A 120 -23.80 7.22 4.34
CA GLU A 120 -23.82 6.45 5.57
C GLU A 120 -22.80 5.30 5.65
N THR A 121 -22.01 5.04 4.61
CA THR A 121 -21.01 3.96 4.66
C THR A 121 -19.71 4.42 5.34
N SER A 122 -19.18 3.59 6.25
CA SER A 122 -17.90 3.75 6.97
C SER A 122 -16.71 4.09 6.05
N PHE A 123 -16.77 3.70 4.77
CA PHE A 123 -15.76 3.98 3.75
C PHE A 123 -15.61 5.48 3.40
N ASN A 124 -16.70 6.24 3.44
CA ASN A 124 -16.69 7.67 3.12
C ASN A 124 -15.92 8.52 4.14
N LYS A 125 -15.76 8.04 5.38
CA LYS A 125 -14.96 8.72 6.40
C LYS A 125 -13.46 8.63 6.10
N CYS A 126 -12.97 7.48 5.62
CA CYS A 126 -11.54 7.23 5.34
C CYS A 126 -11.03 7.95 4.08
N CYS A 127 -11.87 8.09 3.04
CA CYS A 127 -11.46 8.65 1.74
C CYS A 127 -12.01 10.06 1.44
N SER A 128 -12.40 10.81 2.47
CA SER A 128 -13.03 12.13 2.34
C SER A 128 -12.18 13.16 1.57
N GLY A 129 -10.85 13.07 1.63
CA GLY A 129 -9.92 13.93 0.88
C GLY A 129 -9.84 13.66 -0.64
N SER A 130 -10.34 12.51 -1.11
CA SER A 130 -10.35 12.16 -2.54
C SER A 130 -11.46 12.87 -3.31
N ARG A 131 -12.58 13.18 -2.63
CA ARG A 131 -13.77 13.81 -3.22
C ARG A 131 -13.58 15.30 -3.51
N SER A 132 -12.81 16.00 -2.70
CA SER A 132 -12.56 17.44 -2.85
C SER A 132 -11.60 17.77 -4.01
N GLY A 133 -10.95 16.77 -4.60
CA GLY A 133 -9.98 16.99 -5.69
C GLY A 133 -8.75 17.81 -5.28
N THR A 134 -8.62 18.17 -4.00
CA THR A 134 -7.61 19.11 -3.50
C THR A 134 -6.24 18.47 -3.27
N GLY A 135 -6.17 17.14 -3.08
CA GLY A 135 -4.91 16.44 -2.79
C GLY A 135 -4.15 15.94 -4.04
N TRP A 136 -4.85 15.22 -4.92
CA TRP A 136 -4.20 14.46 -6.00
C TRP A 136 -4.01 15.26 -7.30
N ARG A 137 -4.87 16.25 -7.59
CA ARG A 137 -4.75 17.09 -8.80
C ARG A 137 -3.62 18.11 -8.73
N SER A 138 -3.22 18.54 -7.53
CA SER A 138 -2.27 19.64 -7.37
C SER A 138 -0.82 19.27 -7.71
N ARG A 139 -0.49 17.98 -7.80
CA ARG A 139 0.89 17.52 -8.02
C ARG A 139 1.27 17.32 -9.49
N ILE A 140 0.29 17.32 -10.41
CA ILE A 140 0.55 17.14 -11.86
C ILE A 140 0.89 18.48 -12.55
N TYR A 141 0.55 19.63 -11.95
CA TYR A 141 0.76 20.94 -12.57
C TYR A 141 2.09 21.64 -12.24
N TYR A 142 2.96 21.05 -11.40
CA TYR A 142 4.25 21.65 -11.03
C TYR A 142 5.48 20.84 -11.49
N SER A 143 5.33 20.05 -12.56
CA SER A 143 6.45 19.42 -13.25
C SER A 143 6.37 19.67 -14.76
N MET A 144 6.34 20.94 -15.14
CA MET A 144 6.88 21.48 -16.39
C MET A 144 7.56 22.81 -16.09
#